data_AF-K1SB89-F1
#
_entry.id   AF-K1SB89-F1
#
_cell.length_a   1.000
_cell.length_b   1.000
_cell.length_c   1.000
_cell.angle_alpha   90.00
_cell.angle_beta   90.00
_cell.angle_gamma   90.00
#
_symmetry.space_group_name_H-M   'P 1'
#
loop_
_entity.id
_entity.type
_entity.pdbx_description
1 polymer ?
#
loop_
_entity_poly.entity_id
_entity_poly.type
_entity_poly.pdbx_seq_one_letter_code
_entity_poly.pdbx_strand_id
1 'polypeptide(L)'
;KGTLVLEPQNADYIPKDASEQEIWDQIEKDLTFAMENLPEAWDAADLGRATKGAAKALLGKAYMQQHKYDRAKEQLQWLIDREGSLYGLLDNREDNFTDLNENNQEGIFEIQFDDQNKGGTGNDASMAFGFQRTQFYAPGGTHGTGWGDGKARRWLVDEFLKERRVDGRND
;
A
#
# COMPACT_ATOMS: atom_id res chain seq x y z
N LYS A 1 13.90 18.19 -2.79
CA LYS A 1 15.17 18.00 -2.05
C LYS A 1 14.87 17.11 -0.85
N GLY A 2 15.71 16.12 -0.60
CA GLY A 2 15.57 15.21 0.53
C GLY A 2 16.90 14.53 0.79
N THR A 3 17.02 13.88 1.94
CA THR A 3 18.22 13.13 2.30
C THR A 3 18.30 11.82 1.52
N LEU A 4 19.48 11.49 0.96
CA LEU A 4 19.76 10.20 0.33
C LEU A 4 21.05 9.59 0.92
N VAL A 5 20.90 8.56 1.75
CA VAL A 5 22.00 7.84 2.38
C VAL A 5 21.92 6.38 1.95
N LEU A 6 22.86 5.94 1.13
CA LEU A 6 22.83 4.62 0.51
C LEU A 6 23.69 3.59 1.24
N GLU A 7 24.60 4.06 2.09
CA GLU A 7 25.55 3.22 2.81
C GLU A 7 25.49 3.54 4.30
N PRO A 8 25.72 2.56 5.19
CA PRO A 8 25.77 2.79 6.63
C PRO A 8 26.71 3.95 6.99
N GLN A 9 26.25 4.83 7.88
CA GLN A 9 27.01 6.00 8.34
C GLN A 9 27.18 5.98 9.85
N ASN A 10 28.22 6.66 10.33
CA ASN A 10 28.43 6.89 11.75
C ASN A 10 27.40 7.88 12.33
N ALA A 11 27.26 7.88 13.65
CA ALA A 11 26.28 8.72 14.35
C ALA A 11 26.51 10.24 14.19
N ASP A 12 27.72 10.66 13.83
CA ASP A 12 28.10 12.05 13.60
C ASP A 12 27.87 12.52 12.15
N TYR A 13 27.41 11.63 11.27
CA TYR A 13 27.14 11.97 9.87
C TYR A 13 25.95 12.92 9.75
N ILE A 14 26.17 14.05 9.06
CA ILE A 14 25.12 14.99 8.68
C ILE A 14 24.75 14.70 7.22
N PRO A 15 23.52 14.22 6.94
CA PRO A 15 23.14 13.87 5.59
C PRO A 15 23.12 15.07 4.66
N LYS A 16 23.65 14.87 3.46
CA LYS A 16 23.55 15.87 2.39
C LYS A 16 22.20 15.73 1.69
N ASP A 17 21.67 16.87 1.26
CA ASP A 17 20.51 16.90 0.40
C ASP A 17 20.86 16.31 -0.97
N ALA A 18 20.04 15.38 -1.42
CA ALA A 18 19.92 14.99 -2.81
C ALA A 18 18.86 15.85 -3.52
N SER A 19 19.08 16.06 -4.81
CA SER A 19 18.08 16.58 -5.72
C SER A 19 16.90 15.60 -5.84
N GLU A 20 15.78 16.11 -6.31
CA GLU A 20 14.61 15.26 -6.58
C GLU A 20 14.92 14.19 -7.63
N GLN A 21 15.71 14.53 -8.67
CA GLN A 21 16.10 13.59 -9.70
C GLN A 21 16.95 12.44 -9.15
N GLU A 22 17.94 12.74 -8.29
CA GLU A 22 18.77 11.69 -7.66
C GLU A 22 17.94 10.73 -6.80
N ILE A 23 16.92 11.25 -6.10
CA ILE A 23 16.00 10.42 -5.32
C ILE A 23 15.16 9.53 -6.24
N TRP A 24 14.61 10.08 -7.32
CA TRP A 24 13.85 9.31 -8.29
C TRP A 24 14.68 8.24 -8.99
N ASP A 25 15.91 8.59 -9.39
CA ASP A 25 16.84 7.64 -10.03
C ASP A 25 17.16 6.48 -9.08
N GLN A 26 17.33 6.76 -7.79
CA GLN A 26 17.54 5.70 -6.79
C GLN A 26 16.28 4.84 -6.59
N ILE A 27 15.09 5.44 -6.50
CA ILE A 27 13.82 4.70 -6.39
C ILE A 27 13.65 3.76 -7.59
N GLU A 28 13.91 4.25 -8.80
CA GLU A 28 13.83 3.44 -10.02
C GLU A 28 14.83 2.29 -10.00
N LYS A 29 16.07 2.56 -9.59
CA LYS A 29 17.12 1.53 -9.47
C LYS A 29 16.73 0.44 -8.49
N ASP A 30 16.29 0.80 -7.29
CA ASP A 30 15.97 -0.16 -6.24
C ASP A 30 14.75 -1.01 -6.59
N LEU A 31 13.71 -0.40 -7.16
CA LEU A 31 12.52 -1.13 -7.58
C LEU A 31 12.75 -2.00 -8.82
N THR A 32 13.64 -1.57 -9.73
CA THR A 32 14.08 -2.40 -10.87
C THR A 32 14.81 -3.64 -10.36
N PHE A 33 15.77 -3.45 -9.45
CA PHE A 33 16.47 -4.57 -8.81
C PHE A 33 15.49 -5.49 -8.08
N ALA A 34 14.55 -4.94 -7.31
CA ALA A 34 13.55 -5.73 -6.58
C ALA A 34 12.66 -6.55 -7.53
N MET A 35 12.15 -5.97 -8.62
CA MET A 35 11.29 -6.72 -9.56
C MET A 35 12.05 -7.83 -10.30
N GLU A 36 13.36 -7.71 -10.48
CA GLU A 36 14.19 -8.74 -11.11
C GLU A 36 14.52 -9.90 -10.16
N ASN A 37 14.56 -9.65 -8.85
CA ASN A 37 15.06 -10.60 -7.85
C ASN A 37 13.99 -11.18 -6.91
N LEU A 38 12.82 -10.55 -6.80
CA LEU A 38 11.72 -11.09 -5.99
C LEU A 38 10.93 -12.16 -6.77
N PRO A 39 10.38 -13.18 -6.08
CA PRO A 39 9.52 -14.17 -6.69
C PRO A 39 8.14 -13.58 -7.03
N GLU A 40 7.40 -14.26 -7.91
CA GLU A 40 6.02 -13.89 -8.23
C GLU A 40 5.06 -14.16 -7.05
N ALA A 41 5.35 -15.20 -6.26
CA ALA A 41 4.61 -15.54 -5.05
C ALA A 41 5.56 -16.17 -4.01
N TRP A 42 5.20 -16.04 -2.74
CA TRP A 42 5.86 -16.69 -1.62
C TRP A 42 5.02 -17.89 -1.16
N ASP A 43 5.65 -18.81 -0.41
CA ASP A 43 4.90 -19.84 0.30
C ASP A 43 4.23 -19.26 1.57
N ALA A 44 3.48 -20.09 2.28
CA ALA A 44 2.73 -19.67 3.46
C ALA A 44 3.62 -19.18 4.62
N ALA A 45 4.90 -19.61 4.69
CA ALA A 45 5.80 -19.18 5.76
C ALA A 45 6.32 -17.75 5.55
N ASP A 46 6.31 -17.30 4.29
CA ASP A 46 6.79 -15.99 3.87
C ASP A 46 5.65 -15.07 3.34
N LEU A 47 4.40 -15.40 3.68
CA LEU A 47 3.22 -14.61 3.32
C LEU A 47 3.34 -13.16 3.82
N GLY A 48 2.90 -12.21 2.99
CA GLY A 48 3.00 -10.77 3.26
C GLY A 48 4.34 -10.14 2.91
N ARG A 49 5.37 -10.92 2.52
CA ARG A 49 6.59 -10.35 1.93
C ARG A 49 6.31 -9.74 0.56
N ALA A 50 7.05 -8.68 0.23
CA ALA A 50 6.98 -8.07 -1.09
C ALA A 50 7.30 -9.10 -2.20
N THR A 51 6.51 -9.06 -3.27
CA THR A 51 6.67 -9.91 -4.46
C THR A 51 7.17 -9.08 -5.64
N LYS A 52 7.50 -9.75 -6.74
CA LYS A 52 7.77 -9.12 -8.04
C LYS A 52 6.66 -8.15 -8.45
N GLY A 53 5.39 -8.56 -8.27
CA GLY A 53 4.26 -7.71 -8.61
C GLY A 53 4.15 -6.47 -7.71
N ALA A 54 4.44 -6.60 -6.41
CA ALA A 54 4.52 -5.45 -5.51
C ALA A 54 5.57 -4.43 -5.97
N ALA A 55 6.78 -4.90 -6.35
CA ALA A 55 7.83 -4.05 -6.88
C ALA A 55 7.40 -3.37 -8.21
N LYS A 56 6.79 -4.12 -9.13
CA LYS A 56 6.27 -3.58 -10.40
C LYS A 56 5.17 -2.55 -10.21
N ALA A 57 4.22 -2.80 -9.30
CA ALA A 57 3.14 -1.87 -9.00
C ALA A 57 3.67 -0.54 -8.43
N LEU A 58 4.61 -0.62 -7.48
CA LEU A 58 5.22 0.57 -6.89
C LEU A 58 6.11 1.32 -7.90
N LEU A 59 6.84 0.61 -8.77
CA LEU A 59 7.62 1.22 -9.85
C LEU A 59 6.72 1.92 -10.88
N GLY A 60 5.62 1.27 -11.27
CA GLY A 60 4.61 1.88 -12.13
C GLY A 60 4.05 3.17 -11.52
N LYS A 61 3.72 3.17 -10.22
CA LYS A 61 3.28 4.36 -9.50
C LYS A 61 4.36 5.46 -9.46
N ALA A 62 5.62 5.10 -9.23
CA ALA A 62 6.74 6.05 -9.26
C ALA A 62 6.90 6.69 -10.64
N TYR A 63 6.77 5.90 -11.72
CA TYR A 63 6.80 6.43 -13.08
C TYR A 63 5.61 7.36 -13.39
N MET A 64 4.40 7.03 -12.92
CA MET A 64 3.24 7.91 -13.07
C MET A 64 3.46 9.27 -12.41
N GLN A 65 4.03 9.29 -11.20
CA GLN A 65 4.32 10.53 -10.46
C GLN A 65 5.36 11.42 -11.18
N GLN A 66 6.25 10.80 -11.96
CA GLN A 66 7.25 11.50 -12.78
C GLN A 66 6.77 11.79 -14.22
N HIS A 67 5.51 11.49 -14.55
CA HIS A 67 4.94 11.60 -15.91
C HIS A 67 5.66 10.74 -16.97
N LYS A 68 6.34 9.66 -16.55
CA LYS A 68 7.00 8.68 -17.43
C LYS A 68 6.00 7.61 -17.87
N TYR A 69 4.94 8.02 -18.57
CA TYR A 69 3.76 7.18 -18.81
C TYR A 69 4.04 5.89 -19.59
N ASP A 70 4.93 5.92 -20.58
CA ASP A 70 5.27 4.72 -21.35
C ASP A 70 5.92 3.65 -20.46
N ARG A 71 6.82 4.07 -19.56
CA ARG A 71 7.46 3.17 -18.59
C ARG A 71 6.46 2.68 -17.54
N ALA A 72 5.58 3.55 -17.06
CA ALA A 72 4.52 3.17 -16.14
C ALA A 72 3.61 2.10 -16.75
N LYS A 73 3.17 2.31 -18.00
CA LYS A 73 2.34 1.38 -18.74
C LYS A 73 3.00 0.00 -18.82
N GLU A 74 4.28 -0.07 -19.15
CA GLU A 74 4.99 -1.36 -19.23
C GLU A 74 4.91 -2.14 -17.91
N GLN A 75 5.16 -1.48 -16.77
CA GLN A 75 5.17 -2.17 -15.47
C GLN A 75 3.75 -2.55 -15.01
N LEU A 76 2.77 -1.67 -15.24
CA LEU A 76 1.39 -1.90 -14.83
C LEU A 76 0.66 -2.89 -15.76
N GLN A 77 0.98 -2.92 -17.06
CA GLN A 77 0.41 -3.88 -18.00
C GLN A 77 0.76 -5.31 -17.61
N TRP A 78 1.98 -5.54 -17.10
CA TRP A 78 2.36 -6.86 -16.60
C TRP A 78 1.43 -7.37 -15.51
N LEU A 79 0.92 -6.50 -14.62
CA LEU A 79 -0.04 -6.91 -13.58
C LEU A 79 -1.37 -7.35 -14.18
N ILE A 80 -1.85 -6.62 -15.19
CA ILE A 80 -3.08 -6.93 -15.93
C ILE A 80 -2.92 -8.24 -16.71
N ASP A 81 -1.78 -8.45 -17.35
CA ASP A 81 -1.48 -9.68 -18.09
C ASP A 81 -1.42 -10.93 -17.20
N ARG A 82 -1.36 -10.74 -15.87
CA ARG A 82 -1.39 -11.81 -14.86
C ARG A 82 -2.76 -12.04 -14.26
N GLU A 83 -3.78 -11.31 -14.71
CA GLU A 83 -5.17 -11.56 -14.32
C GLU A 83 -5.58 -13.02 -14.62
N GLY A 84 -6.23 -13.66 -13.65
CA GLY A 84 -6.62 -15.07 -13.71
C GLY A 84 -5.49 -16.07 -13.43
N SER A 85 -4.25 -15.62 -13.26
CA SER A 85 -3.10 -16.49 -12.92
C SER A 85 -2.42 -16.12 -11.60
N LEU A 86 -2.26 -14.83 -11.32
CA LEU A 86 -1.69 -14.32 -10.05
C LEU A 86 -2.61 -13.30 -9.39
N TYR A 87 -3.29 -12.47 -10.18
CA TYR A 87 -4.17 -11.42 -9.69
C TYR A 87 -5.59 -11.57 -10.23
N GLY A 88 -6.54 -10.90 -9.61
CA GLY A 88 -7.92 -10.80 -10.09
C GLY A 88 -8.71 -9.80 -9.25
N LEU A 89 -9.73 -9.20 -9.83
CA LEU A 89 -10.65 -8.35 -9.06
C LEU A 89 -11.65 -9.23 -8.30
N LEU A 90 -11.99 -8.86 -7.07
CA LEU A 90 -13.05 -9.51 -6.33
C LEU A 90 -14.42 -9.06 -6.86
N ASP A 91 -15.39 -9.98 -6.87
CA ASP A 91 -16.78 -9.67 -7.22
C ASP A 91 -17.39 -8.65 -6.24
N ASN A 92 -17.01 -8.76 -4.97
CA ASN A 92 -17.41 -7.84 -3.92
C ASN A 92 -16.23 -7.00 -3.44
N ARG A 93 -16.23 -5.69 -3.76
CA ARG A 93 -15.15 -4.77 -3.37
C ARG A 93 -14.95 -4.67 -1.85
N GLU A 94 -16.00 -4.91 -1.06
CA GLU A 94 -15.96 -4.74 0.39
C GLU A 94 -15.00 -5.74 1.05
N ASP A 95 -14.83 -6.91 0.43
CA ASP A 95 -13.98 -7.98 0.93
C ASP A 95 -12.50 -7.54 1.04
N ASN A 96 -12.04 -6.59 0.22
CA ASN A 96 -10.69 -5.99 0.30
C ASN A 96 -10.43 -5.20 1.60
N PHE A 97 -11.46 -4.90 2.38
CA PHE A 97 -11.36 -4.07 3.58
C PHE A 97 -11.82 -4.79 4.84
N THR A 98 -11.81 -6.13 4.81
CA THR A 98 -12.17 -7.00 5.94
C THR A 98 -11.00 -7.90 6.33
N ASP A 99 -11.04 -8.43 7.55
CA ASP A 99 -10.12 -9.46 8.06
C ASP A 99 -10.45 -10.87 7.56
N LEU A 100 -11.57 -11.04 6.84
CA LEU A 100 -12.04 -12.36 6.38
C LEU A 100 -11.39 -12.79 5.05
N ASN A 101 -10.85 -11.84 4.29
CA ASN A 101 -10.36 -12.04 2.94
C ASN A 101 -8.99 -11.37 2.72
N GLU A 102 -8.12 -11.41 3.74
CA GLU A 102 -6.73 -10.95 3.64
C GLU A 102 -5.94 -11.77 2.62
N ASN A 103 -4.95 -11.14 1.99
CA ASN A 103 -4.09 -11.73 0.95
C ASN A 103 -4.87 -12.38 -0.20
N ASN A 104 -6.00 -11.77 -0.57
CA ASN A 104 -6.82 -12.23 -1.68
C ASN A 104 -6.18 -11.93 -3.05
N GLN A 105 -6.80 -12.39 -4.13
CA GLN A 105 -6.28 -12.23 -5.50
C GLN A 105 -6.21 -10.78 -6.00
N GLU A 106 -6.92 -9.83 -5.40
CA GLU A 106 -6.83 -8.40 -5.74
C GLU A 106 -5.70 -7.69 -4.98
N GLY A 107 -5.28 -8.25 -3.84
CA GLY A 107 -4.19 -7.76 -3.01
C GLY A 107 -2.82 -7.91 -3.67
N ILE A 108 -2.17 -6.79 -4.01
CA ILE A 108 -0.80 -6.80 -4.56
C ILE A 108 0.25 -6.81 -3.44
N PHE A 109 0.03 -6.01 -2.39
CA PHE A 109 0.88 -5.94 -1.22
C PHE A 109 0.05 -5.49 -0.01
N GLU A 110 0.15 -6.24 1.08
CA GLU A 110 -0.61 -6.01 2.30
C GLU A 110 0.33 -5.99 3.51
N ILE A 111 0.15 -4.96 4.36
CA ILE A 111 0.76 -4.95 5.69
C ILE A 111 -0.08 -5.86 6.56
N GLN A 112 0.54 -6.93 7.06
CA GLN A 112 -0.15 -7.97 7.81
C GLN A 112 -0.49 -7.46 9.21
N PHE A 113 -1.77 -7.54 9.58
CA PHE A 113 -2.27 -7.33 10.93
C PHE A 113 -2.80 -8.65 11.48
N ASP A 114 -2.85 -8.77 12.80
CA ASP A 114 -3.36 -9.97 13.47
C ASP A 114 -4.06 -9.53 14.76
N ASP A 115 -5.12 -10.23 15.14
CA ASP A 115 -5.88 -9.93 16.36
C ASP A 115 -5.14 -10.35 17.63
N GLN A 116 -4.15 -11.24 17.49
CA GLN A 116 -3.23 -11.62 18.54
C GLN A 116 -2.14 -10.57 18.63
N ASN A 117 -2.00 -10.00 19.81
CA ASN A 117 -0.86 -9.17 20.15
C ASN A 117 0.40 -10.06 20.35
N LYS A 118 0.95 -10.58 19.25
CA LYS A 118 2.10 -11.51 19.23
C LYS A 118 3.40 -10.85 19.73
N GLY A 119 3.43 -9.52 19.77
CA GLY A 119 4.55 -8.70 20.20
C GLY A 119 4.33 -8.00 21.54
N GLY A 120 5.41 -7.60 22.20
CA GLY A 120 5.36 -6.76 23.40
C GLY A 120 5.12 -5.28 23.07
N THR A 121 4.92 -4.46 24.12
CA THR A 121 5.09 -3.00 24.00
C THR A 121 6.57 -2.67 24.21
N GLY A 122 7.18 -1.86 23.34
CA GLY A 122 8.63 -1.63 23.41
C GLY A 122 9.20 -0.88 22.22
N ASN A 123 10.52 -0.93 22.07
CA ASN A 123 11.25 -0.42 20.91
C ASN A 123 12.22 -1.49 20.38
N ASP A 124 11.71 -2.71 20.20
CA ASP A 124 12.43 -3.84 19.60
C ASP A 124 11.73 -4.34 18.33
N ALA A 125 12.41 -5.20 17.57
CA ALA A 125 11.92 -5.70 16.29
C ALA A 125 10.63 -6.55 16.39
N SER A 126 10.27 -7.00 17.59
CA SER A 126 9.06 -7.79 17.86
C SER A 126 7.93 -6.96 18.46
N MET A 127 8.09 -5.64 18.57
CA MET A 127 7.04 -4.80 19.14
C MET A 127 5.77 -4.84 18.27
N ALA A 128 4.62 -4.90 18.91
CA ALA A 128 3.35 -4.84 18.21
C ALA A 128 2.88 -3.38 18.07
N PHE A 129 2.47 -3.02 16.86
CA PHE A 129 1.82 -1.74 16.58
C PHE A 129 0.33 -1.96 16.32
N GLY A 130 -0.51 -1.28 17.08
CA GLY A 130 -1.95 -1.27 16.86
C GLY A 130 -2.35 -0.33 15.74
N PHE A 131 -3.41 -0.70 15.01
CA PHE A 131 -4.06 0.19 14.04
C PHE A 131 -5.26 0.88 14.68
N GLN A 132 -5.14 2.17 14.98
CA GLN A 132 -6.21 2.95 15.64
C GLN A 132 -7.10 3.71 14.66
N ARG A 133 -6.94 3.52 13.34
CA ARG A 133 -7.66 4.33 12.33
C ARG A 133 -9.17 4.23 12.48
N THR A 134 -9.71 3.03 12.72
CA THR A 134 -11.15 2.84 12.98
C THR A 134 -11.61 3.65 14.18
N GLN A 135 -10.83 3.70 15.26
CA GLN A 135 -11.12 4.52 16.46
C GLN A 135 -11.14 6.02 16.15
N PHE A 136 -10.20 6.52 15.33
CA PHE A 136 -10.14 7.94 14.95
C PHE A 136 -11.37 8.40 14.16
N TYR A 137 -11.87 7.59 13.22
CA TYR A 137 -12.95 7.98 12.31
C TYR A 137 -14.34 7.46 12.69
N ALA A 138 -14.45 6.53 13.65
CA ALA A 138 -15.73 6.07 14.14
C ALA A 138 -16.54 7.22 14.78
N PRO A 139 -17.88 7.16 14.75
CA PRO A 139 -18.72 8.21 15.34
C PRO A 139 -18.33 8.48 16.80
N GLY A 140 -18.10 9.75 17.14
CA GLY A 140 -17.84 10.19 18.50
C GLY A 140 -19.12 10.63 19.24
N GLY A 141 -18.96 11.09 20.48
CA GLY A 141 -20.05 11.56 21.35
C GLY A 141 -20.47 10.52 22.39
N THR A 142 -21.50 10.84 23.18
CA THR A 142 -21.93 10.04 24.36
C THR A 142 -22.26 8.57 24.07
N HIS A 143 -22.61 8.25 22.82
CA HIS A 143 -22.90 6.89 22.36
C HIS A 143 -21.98 6.45 21.19
N GLY A 144 -20.91 7.20 20.94
CA GLY A 144 -19.95 6.91 19.89
C GLY A 144 -18.91 5.89 20.35
N THR A 145 -18.51 4.98 19.46
CA THR A 145 -17.39 4.06 19.70
C THR A 145 -16.04 4.65 19.32
N GLY A 146 -16.01 5.81 18.66
CA GLY A 146 -14.80 6.48 18.17
C GLY A 146 -14.55 7.88 18.73
N TRP A 147 -13.52 8.54 18.21
CA TRP A 147 -13.15 9.92 18.57
C TRP A 147 -13.74 10.97 17.63
N GLY A 148 -14.16 10.57 16.42
CA GLY A 148 -14.82 11.48 15.48
C GLY A 148 -13.88 12.55 14.89
N ASP A 149 -12.59 12.26 14.83
CA ASP A 149 -11.51 13.18 14.43
C ASP A 149 -11.53 13.51 12.94
N GLY A 150 -12.22 12.70 12.13
CA GLY A 150 -12.40 12.97 10.71
C GLY A 150 -13.79 12.61 10.19
N LYS A 151 -14.25 13.39 9.22
CA LYS A 151 -15.51 13.18 8.50
C LYS A 151 -15.29 13.45 7.02
N ALA A 152 -15.94 12.67 6.15
CA ALA A 152 -15.93 12.94 4.72
C ALA A 152 -16.48 14.35 4.44
N ARG A 153 -15.77 15.11 3.59
CA ARG A 153 -16.31 16.38 3.08
C ARG A 153 -17.49 16.09 2.17
N ARG A 154 -18.47 17.00 2.14
CA ARG A 154 -19.73 16.79 1.41
C ARG A 154 -19.52 16.48 -0.08
N TRP A 155 -18.54 17.12 -0.71
CA TRP A 155 -18.24 16.89 -2.12
C TRP A 155 -17.90 15.42 -2.45
N LEU A 156 -17.29 14.67 -1.51
CA LEU A 156 -16.98 13.26 -1.71
C LEU A 156 -18.27 12.43 -1.75
N VAL A 157 -19.22 12.73 -0.85
CA VAL A 157 -20.55 12.11 -0.85
C VAL A 157 -21.28 12.44 -2.15
N ASP A 158 -21.22 13.69 -2.59
CA ASP A 158 -21.87 14.11 -3.83
C ASP A 158 -21.27 13.41 -5.05
N GLU A 159 -19.98 13.06 -5.04
CA GLU A 159 -19.34 12.28 -6.10
C GLU A 159 -19.93 10.87 -6.21
N PHE A 160 -20.05 10.15 -5.09
CA PHE A 160 -20.65 8.81 -5.03
C PHE A 160 -22.14 8.78 -5.43
N LEU A 161 -22.82 9.94 -5.39
CA LEU A 161 -24.21 10.07 -5.81
C LEU A 161 -24.40 10.36 -7.30
N LYS A 162 -23.32 10.63 -8.05
CA LYS A 162 -23.40 10.89 -9.50
C LYS A 162 -23.64 9.63 -10.30
N GLU A 163 -23.00 8.54 -9.91
CA GLU A 163 -23.04 7.27 -10.63
C GLU A 163 -23.85 6.23 -9.85
N ARG A 164 -24.48 5.32 -10.61
CA ARG A 164 -25.21 4.17 -10.06
C ARG A 164 -24.34 2.95 -10.22
N ARG A 165 -24.34 2.08 -9.21
CA ARG A 165 -23.80 0.73 -9.31
C ARG A 165 -24.59 -0.08 -10.35
N VAL A 166 -24.03 -1.20 -10.78
CA VAL A 166 -24.67 -2.14 -11.72
C VAL A 166 -26.03 -2.67 -11.24
N ASP A 167 -26.27 -2.64 -9.92
CA ASP A 167 -27.54 -3.02 -9.28
C ASP A 167 -28.54 -1.83 -9.14
N GLY A 168 -28.19 -0.66 -9.67
CA GLY A 168 -29.00 0.56 -9.63
C GLY A 168 -28.96 1.32 -8.29
N ARG A 169 -28.18 0.86 -7.30
CA ARG A 169 -27.99 1.59 -6.04
C ARG A 169 -26.97 2.72 -6.21
N ASN A 170 -26.97 3.69 -5.29
CA ASN A 170 -25.87 4.65 -5.21
C ASN A 170 -24.59 3.89 -4.88
N ASP A 171 -23.46 4.38 -5.39
CA ASP A 171 -22.15 3.84 -5.02
C ASP A 171 -21.79 4.07 -3.54
#